data_AF-A0A9D4SRL1-F1
#
_entry.id   AF-A0A9D4SRL1-F1
#
_cell.length_a   1.000
_cell.length_b   1.000
_cell.length_c   1.000
_cell.angle_alpha   90.00
_cell.angle_beta   90.00
_cell.angle_gamma   90.00
#
_symmetry.space_group_name_H-M   'P 1'
#
loop_
_entity.id
_entity.type
_entity.pdbx_description
1 polymer ?
#
loop_
_entity_poly.entity_id
_entity_poly.type
_entity_poly.pdbx_seq_one_letter_code
_entity_poly.pdbx_strand_id
1 'polypeptide(L)'
;MSTKRRLVPELWEQLVIDIVDRQAWKVESFDNLTSLESYCEDVRHYPVENERIRMKQRREAALRLRSNPERWSRLALDALRELAADSPGPAVATLAQSGLLGAFKDFAVHTRYFKVTKNIMESAGVTVFVAGHASSSTHDIDKLDPIMLVGYSERWEDRKDTALWHTCLASHYSLNTHHQQHELWHAEDSDDKERECWKALPELLCDKSSRCLQKELNGVVSPDMWTVQTQFYLGMPEVWLDRVTRMAEQLAERTPSRESNVTVT
;
A
#
# COMPACT_ATOMS: atom_id res chain seq x y z
N MET A 1 -28.87 3.24 -13.86
CA MET A 1 -27.93 4.26 -14.40
C MET A 1 -26.58 4.02 -13.74
N SER A 2 -25.58 3.62 -14.53
CA SER A 2 -24.23 3.30 -14.04
C SER A 2 -23.46 4.61 -13.86
N THR A 3 -23.19 4.99 -12.61
CA THR A 3 -22.20 6.03 -12.28
C THR A 3 -20.82 5.46 -12.56
N LYS A 4 -20.31 5.65 -13.78
CA LYS A 4 -18.89 5.53 -14.07
C LYS A 4 -18.13 6.48 -13.14
N ARG A 5 -17.57 5.94 -12.05
CA ARG A 5 -16.79 6.69 -11.06
C ARG A 5 -15.44 7.03 -11.68
N ARG A 6 -15.31 8.24 -12.21
CA ARG A 6 -13.99 8.80 -12.53
C ARG A 6 -13.21 8.94 -11.23
N LEU A 7 -11.96 8.48 -11.22
CA LEU A 7 -10.94 9.00 -10.31
C LEU A 7 -11.03 10.54 -10.36
N VAL A 8 -11.06 11.19 -9.19
CA VAL A 8 -11.08 12.66 -9.09
C VAL A 8 -9.89 13.19 -9.91
N PRO A 9 -10.08 14.13 -10.87
CA PRO A 9 -9.02 14.58 -11.77
C PRO A 9 -7.68 14.91 -11.07
N GLU A 10 -7.76 15.55 -9.90
CA GLU A 10 -6.62 15.90 -9.04
C GLU A 10 -5.79 14.69 -8.57
N LEU A 11 -6.44 13.57 -8.26
CA LEU A 11 -5.73 12.34 -7.87
C LEU A 11 -4.96 11.76 -9.05
N TRP A 12 -5.50 11.89 -10.26
CA TRP A 12 -4.84 11.35 -11.45
C TRP A 12 -3.62 12.20 -11.83
N GLU A 13 -3.74 13.52 -11.75
CA GLU A 13 -2.62 14.42 -11.97
C GLU A 13 -1.49 14.14 -10.99
N GLN A 14 -1.81 13.97 -9.71
CA GLN A 14 -0.80 13.67 -8.69
C GLN A 14 -0.12 12.31 -8.87
N LEU A 15 -0.89 11.27 -9.21
CA LEU A 15 -0.32 9.94 -9.51
C LEU A 15 0.59 9.97 -10.74
N VAL A 16 0.27 10.77 -11.76
CA VAL A 16 1.15 10.95 -12.92
C VAL A 16 2.47 11.58 -12.49
N ILE A 17 2.43 12.66 -11.72
CA ILE A 17 3.65 13.33 -11.21
C ILE A 17 4.49 12.35 -10.37
N ASP A 18 3.86 11.66 -9.42
CA ASP A 18 4.58 10.76 -8.53
C ASP A 18 5.15 9.53 -9.27
N ILE A 19 4.43 8.97 -10.25
CA ILE A 19 4.86 7.75 -10.95
C ILE A 19 5.82 8.03 -12.11
N VAL A 20 5.57 9.06 -12.92
CA VAL A 20 6.34 9.34 -14.15
C VAL A 20 7.48 10.30 -13.86
N ASP A 21 7.16 11.48 -13.33
CA ASP A 21 8.13 12.57 -13.23
C ASP A 21 9.11 12.34 -12.08
N ARG A 22 8.60 11.89 -10.94
CA ARG A 22 9.39 11.70 -9.71
C ARG A 22 9.87 10.27 -9.52
N GLN A 23 9.22 9.31 -10.18
CA GLN A 23 9.46 7.87 -9.96
C GLN A 23 9.44 7.48 -8.48
N ALA A 24 8.52 8.07 -7.71
CA ALA A 24 8.43 7.90 -6.26
C ALA A 24 8.14 6.45 -5.85
N TRP A 25 7.75 5.58 -6.78
CA TRP A 25 7.63 4.13 -6.54
C TRP A 25 8.97 3.43 -6.36
N LYS A 26 10.08 4.03 -6.80
CA LYS A 26 11.37 3.36 -6.91
C LYS A 26 12.04 3.24 -5.55
N VAL A 27 12.31 2.02 -5.11
CA VAL A 27 13.03 1.77 -3.85
C VAL A 27 14.53 1.72 -4.12
N GLU A 28 15.27 2.72 -3.63
CA GLU A 28 16.69 2.93 -3.97
C GLU A 28 17.60 1.79 -3.53
N SER A 29 17.29 1.12 -2.41
CA SER A 29 18.06 -0.03 -1.92
C SER A 29 18.10 -1.20 -2.91
N PHE A 30 17.25 -1.20 -3.95
CA PHE A 30 17.24 -2.20 -5.00
C PHE A 30 17.97 -1.79 -6.29
N ASP A 31 18.57 -0.61 -6.36
CA ASP A 31 19.22 -0.10 -7.58
C ASP A 31 20.38 -0.95 -8.09
N ASN A 32 21.09 -1.60 -7.17
CA ASN A 32 22.25 -2.42 -7.50
C ASN A 32 21.89 -3.90 -7.75
N LEU A 33 20.60 -4.27 -7.67
CA LEU A 33 20.16 -5.64 -7.91
C LEU A 33 20.09 -5.92 -9.41
N THR A 34 21.11 -6.59 -9.93
CA THR A 34 21.13 -7.13 -11.31
C THR A 34 20.54 -8.54 -11.39
N SER A 35 20.38 -9.20 -10.24
CA SER A 35 19.82 -10.53 -10.07
C SER A 35 19.14 -10.64 -8.70
N LEU A 36 18.13 -11.51 -8.60
CA LEU A 36 17.51 -11.90 -7.33
C LEU A 36 18.01 -13.28 -6.86
N GLU A 37 19.15 -13.74 -7.38
CA GLU A 37 19.84 -14.97 -6.96
C GLU A 37 20.43 -14.89 -5.55
N SER A 38 20.66 -13.69 -5.00
CA SER A 38 20.99 -13.54 -3.58
C SER A 38 19.91 -14.14 -2.66
N TYR A 39 18.70 -14.35 -3.19
CA TYR A 39 17.58 -15.01 -2.54
C TYR A 39 17.37 -16.44 -3.05
N CYS A 40 18.42 -17.11 -3.54
CA CYS A 40 18.31 -18.45 -4.15
C CYS A 40 17.78 -19.50 -3.16
N GLU A 41 18.06 -19.35 -1.87
CA GLU A 41 17.56 -20.24 -0.82
C GLU A 41 16.03 -20.27 -0.75
N ASP A 42 15.34 -19.22 -1.22
CA ASP A 42 13.88 -19.16 -1.22
C ASP A 42 13.24 -20.29 -2.04
N VAL A 43 14.00 -20.87 -2.97
CA VAL A 43 13.59 -22.04 -3.75
C VAL A 43 13.09 -23.20 -2.87
N ARG A 44 13.59 -23.29 -1.62
CA ARG A 44 13.18 -24.32 -0.64
C ARG A 44 11.70 -24.21 -0.26
N HIS A 45 11.09 -23.03 -0.37
CA HIS A 45 9.68 -22.81 -0.08
C HIS A 45 8.75 -23.31 -1.21
N TYR A 46 9.33 -23.68 -2.36
CA TYR A 46 8.65 -24.12 -3.57
C TYR A 46 9.08 -25.56 -3.95
N PRO A 47 8.52 -26.59 -3.30
CA PRO A 47 8.90 -27.99 -3.52
C PRO A 47 8.46 -28.52 -4.90
N VAL A 48 7.47 -27.88 -5.54
CA VAL A 48 6.98 -28.24 -6.86
C VAL A 48 7.76 -27.48 -7.93
N GLU A 49 8.25 -28.18 -8.96
CA GLU A 49 9.08 -27.60 -10.02
C GLU A 49 8.40 -26.44 -10.77
N ASN A 50 7.14 -26.62 -11.16
CA ASN A 50 6.39 -25.57 -11.84
C ASN A 50 6.19 -24.31 -10.97
N GLU A 51 6.16 -24.44 -9.64
CA GLU A 51 6.11 -23.29 -8.75
C GLU A 51 7.45 -22.56 -8.70
N ARG A 52 8.57 -23.30 -8.66
CA ARG A 52 9.92 -22.71 -8.76
C ARG A 52 10.11 -21.94 -10.06
N ILE A 53 9.66 -22.52 -11.17
CA ILE A 53 9.74 -21.89 -12.49
C ILE A 53 8.95 -20.58 -12.48
N ARG A 54 7.71 -20.61 -12.00
CA ARG A 54 6.86 -19.39 -11.90
C ARG A 54 7.48 -18.32 -11.01
N MET A 55 8.01 -18.70 -9.84
CA MET A 55 8.71 -17.77 -8.94
C MET A 55 9.91 -17.10 -9.65
N LYS A 56 10.77 -17.90 -10.31
CA LYS A 56 11.92 -17.38 -11.06
C LYS A 56 11.49 -16.46 -12.20
N GLN A 57 10.50 -16.85 -13.00
CA GLN A 57 9.97 -16.03 -14.10
C GLN A 57 9.40 -14.70 -13.61
N ARG A 58 8.68 -14.70 -12.47
CA ARG A 58 8.15 -13.48 -11.84
C ARG A 58 9.29 -12.54 -11.41
N ARG A 59 10.32 -13.08 -10.74
CA ARG A 59 11.52 -12.35 -10.32
C ARG A 59 12.28 -11.73 -11.49
N GLU A 60 12.50 -12.51 -12.56
CA GLU A 60 13.14 -12.00 -13.78
C GLU A 60 12.30 -10.93 -14.49
N ALA A 61 10.98 -11.09 -14.53
CA ALA A 61 10.08 -10.09 -15.09
C ALA A 61 10.17 -8.77 -14.33
N ALA A 62 10.19 -8.82 -13.00
CA ALA A 62 10.36 -7.63 -12.16
C ALA A 62 11.67 -6.90 -12.45
N LEU A 63 12.79 -7.62 -12.54
CA LEU A 63 14.09 -7.01 -12.90
C LEU A 63 14.04 -6.33 -14.28
N ARG A 64 13.46 -6.99 -15.30
CA ARG A 64 13.31 -6.40 -16.64
C ARG A 64 12.42 -5.17 -16.69
N LEU A 65 11.34 -5.15 -15.89
CA LEU A 65 10.45 -3.99 -15.79
C LEU A 65 11.16 -2.85 -15.08
N ARG A 66 11.81 -3.14 -13.95
CA ARG A 66 12.54 -2.16 -13.14
C ARG A 66 13.71 -1.53 -13.89
N SER A 67 14.41 -2.29 -14.74
CA SER A 67 15.53 -1.79 -15.54
C SER A 67 15.13 -0.75 -16.60
N ASN A 68 13.83 -0.54 -16.85
CA ASN A 68 13.33 0.50 -17.73
C ASN A 68 12.24 1.33 -17.01
N PRO A 69 12.64 2.30 -16.15
CA PRO A 69 11.71 3.09 -15.34
C PRO A 69 10.63 3.79 -16.15
N GLU A 70 10.97 4.39 -17.30
CA GLU A 70 9.99 5.06 -18.16
C GLU A 70 8.92 4.12 -18.72
N ARG A 71 9.32 2.89 -19.09
CA ARG A 71 8.38 1.87 -19.54
C ARG A 71 7.53 1.35 -18.37
N TRP A 72 8.13 1.13 -17.21
CA TRP A 72 7.40 0.71 -16.02
C TRP A 72 6.38 1.76 -15.57
N SER A 73 6.76 3.04 -15.46
CA SER A 73 5.85 4.12 -15.08
C SER A 73 4.64 4.22 -16.00
N ARG A 74 4.84 4.12 -17.33
CA ARG A 74 3.73 4.07 -18.29
C ARG A 74 2.84 2.85 -18.09
N LEU A 75 3.44 1.67 -17.96
CA LEU A 75 2.71 0.43 -17.74
C LEU A 75 1.86 0.50 -16.44
N ALA A 76 2.44 1.00 -15.36
CA ALA A 76 1.76 1.13 -14.08
C ALA A 76 0.59 2.12 -14.17
N LEU A 77 0.78 3.29 -14.78
CA LEU A 77 -0.31 4.26 -14.99
C LEU A 77 -1.43 3.69 -15.85
N ASP A 78 -1.11 3.04 -16.97
CA ASP A 78 -2.12 2.48 -17.87
C ASP A 78 -2.86 1.32 -17.19
N ALA A 79 -2.17 0.48 -16.42
CA ALA A 79 -2.82 -0.57 -15.64
C ALA A 79 -3.77 0.00 -14.58
N LEU A 80 -3.37 1.03 -13.85
CA LEU A 80 -4.23 1.74 -12.90
C LEU A 80 -5.47 2.33 -13.60
N ARG A 81 -5.33 2.88 -14.81
CA ARG A 81 -6.47 3.38 -15.63
C ARG A 81 -7.41 2.26 -16.03
N GLU A 82 -6.87 1.17 -16.56
CA GLU A 82 -7.63 -0.01 -17.00
C GLU A 82 -8.41 -0.63 -15.82
N LEU A 83 -7.77 -0.75 -14.66
CA LEU A 83 -8.40 -1.26 -13.43
C LEU A 83 -9.49 -0.31 -12.92
N ALA A 84 -9.24 0.99 -12.90
CA ALA A 84 -10.25 1.97 -12.46
C ALA A 84 -11.47 2.04 -13.41
N ALA A 85 -11.29 1.68 -14.67
CA ALA A 85 -12.36 1.63 -15.67
C ALA A 85 -13.07 0.27 -15.76
N ASP A 86 -12.69 -0.72 -14.94
CA ASP A 86 -13.12 -2.12 -15.04
C ASP A 86 -13.00 -2.67 -16.47
N SER A 87 -11.97 -2.23 -17.20
CA SER A 87 -11.75 -2.55 -18.61
C SER A 87 -10.31 -3.04 -18.79
N PRO A 88 -10.02 -4.32 -18.44
CA PRO A 88 -8.69 -4.89 -18.60
C PRO A 88 -8.20 -4.80 -20.04
N GLY A 89 -7.00 -4.26 -20.23
CA GLY A 89 -6.36 -4.07 -21.52
C GLY A 89 -4.92 -4.60 -21.54
N PRO A 90 -4.08 -4.09 -22.46
CA PRO A 90 -2.71 -4.55 -22.63
C PRO A 90 -1.84 -4.39 -21.38
N ALA A 91 -2.07 -3.34 -20.57
CA ALA A 91 -1.27 -3.09 -19.38
C ALA A 91 -1.55 -4.13 -18.28
N VAL A 92 -2.83 -4.37 -17.98
CA VAL A 92 -3.26 -5.42 -17.06
C VAL A 92 -2.82 -6.81 -17.54
N ALA A 93 -2.90 -7.08 -18.85
CA ALA A 93 -2.43 -8.35 -19.42
C ALA A 93 -0.92 -8.55 -19.23
N THR A 94 -0.11 -7.49 -19.39
CA THR A 94 1.34 -7.54 -19.18
C THR A 94 1.67 -7.84 -17.71
N LEU A 95 0.97 -7.20 -16.77
CA LEU A 95 1.12 -7.49 -15.34
C LEU A 95 0.73 -8.93 -14.99
N ALA A 96 -0.33 -9.46 -15.63
CA ALA A 96 -0.77 -10.84 -15.45
C ALA A 96 0.29 -11.83 -15.92
N GLN A 97 0.85 -11.62 -17.12
CA GLN A 97 1.92 -12.46 -17.69
C GLN A 97 3.20 -12.41 -16.86
N SER A 98 3.48 -11.26 -16.24
CA SER A 98 4.62 -11.08 -15.34
C SER A 98 4.40 -11.71 -13.96
N GLY A 99 3.17 -12.14 -13.64
CA GLY A 99 2.81 -12.69 -12.33
C GLY A 99 2.76 -11.64 -11.21
N LEU A 100 2.57 -10.36 -11.55
CA LEU A 100 2.55 -9.22 -10.60
C LEU A 100 1.16 -8.60 -10.41
N LEU A 101 0.16 -9.06 -11.18
CA LEU A 101 -1.15 -8.42 -11.21
C LEU A 101 -1.90 -8.46 -9.87
N GLY A 102 -1.78 -9.53 -9.09
CA GLY A 102 -2.50 -9.66 -7.81
C GLY A 102 -2.05 -8.60 -6.82
N ALA A 103 -0.75 -8.56 -6.52
CA ALA A 103 -0.15 -7.51 -5.70
C ALA A 103 -0.43 -6.09 -6.23
N PHE A 104 -0.33 -5.88 -7.54
CA PHE A 104 -0.61 -4.57 -8.16
C PHE A 104 -2.08 -4.15 -7.97
N LYS A 105 -3.02 -5.06 -8.17
CA LYS A 105 -4.45 -4.81 -7.93
C LYS A 105 -4.72 -4.51 -6.46
N ASP A 106 -4.07 -5.21 -5.54
CA ASP A 106 -4.22 -4.93 -4.11
C ASP A 106 -3.79 -3.50 -3.77
N PHE A 107 -2.64 -3.05 -4.28
CA PHE A 107 -2.20 -1.66 -4.17
C PHE A 107 -3.24 -0.69 -4.75
N ALA A 108 -3.66 -0.90 -6.00
CA ALA A 108 -4.60 -0.01 -6.68
C ALA A 108 -5.93 0.16 -5.92
N VAL A 109 -6.46 -0.95 -5.40
CA VAL A 109 -7.69 -0.96 -4.61
C VAL A 109 -7.46 -0.32 -3.23
N HIS A 110 -6.34 -0.62 -2.56
CA HIS A 110 -6.01 -0.04 -1.26
C HIS A 110 -5.88 1.48 -1.32
N THR A 111 -5.12 2.02 -2.29
CA THR A 111 -4.95 3.47 -2.46
C THR A 111 -6.29 4.19 -2.63
N ARG A 112 -7.25 3.55 -3.31
CA ARG A 112 -8.60 4.07 -3.45
C ARG A 112 -9.35 4.10 -2.12
N TYR A 113 -9.34 3.00 -1.35
CA TYR A 113 -9.97 2.94 -0.04
C TYR A 113 -9.31 3.90 0.95
N PHE A 114 -7.98 4.00 0.92
CA PHE A 114 -7.21 4.95 1.71
C PHE A 114 -7.69 6.37 1.44
N LYS A 115 -7.86 6.76 0.16
CA LYS A 115 -8.36 8.10 -0.18
C LYS A 115 -9.78 8.35 0.32
N VAL A 116 -10.66 7.35 0.25
CA VAL A 116 -12.03 7.46 0.81
C VAL A 116 -11.97 7.67 2.32
N THR A 117 -11.26 6.81 3.03
CA THR A 117 -11.08 6.91 4.49
C THR A 117 -10.46 8.25 4.89
N LYS A 118 -9.41 8.68 4.19
CA LYS A 118 -8.78 9.99 4.39
C LYS A 118 -9.79 11.13 4.26
N ASN A 119 -10.60 11.15 3.20
CA ASN A 119 -11.61 12.20 3.02
C ASN A 119 -12.65 12.20 4.15
N ILE A 120 -13.03 11.03 4.68
CA ILE A 120 -13.94 10.91 5.82
C ILE A 120 -13.28 11.49 7.08
N MET A 121 -12.03 11.13 7.35
CA MET A 121 -11.27 11.66 8.48
C MET A 121 -11.11 13.19 8.39
N GLU A 122 -10.75 13.70 7.21
CA GLU A 122 -10.56 15.14 6.98
C GLU A 122 -11.88 15.91 7.14
N SER A 123 -13.00 15.35 6.68
CA SER A 123 -14.34 15.93 6.89
C SER A 123 -14.74 15.97 8.37
N ALA A 124 -14.21 15.05 9.17
CA ALA A 124 -14.37 15.02 10.63
C ALA A 124 -13.34 15.88 11.37
N GLY A 125 -12.49 16.64 10.67
CA GLY A 125 -11.49 17.52 11.28
C GLY A 125 -10.18 16.84 11.68
N VAL A 126 -9.95 15.59 11.25
CA VAL A 126 -8.69 14.86 11.45
C VAL A 126 -7.87 14.94 10.16
N THR A 127 -6.79 15.72 10.18
CA THR A 127 -5.90 15.83 9.02
C THR A 127 -5.04 14.58 8.86
N VAL A 128 -5.01 14.01 7.65
CA VAL A 128 -4.18 12.85 7.32
C VAL A 128 -3.01 13.29 6.44
N PHE A 129 -1.83 13.42 7.05
CA PHE A 129 -0.59 13.68 6.34
C PHE A 129 -0.04 12.37 5.80
N VAL A 130 0.08 12.26 4.48
CA VAL A 130 0.80 11.14 3.85
C VAL A 130 2.27 11.52 3.84
N ALA A 131 3.03 10.98 4.78
CA ALA A 131 4.49 11.16 4.87
C ALA A 131 5.18 10.08 4.04
N GLY A 132 4.84 10.02 2.75
CA GLY A 132 5.22 8.92 1.86
C GLY A 132 6.68 8.98 1.40
N HIS A 133 7.16 7.83 0.91
CA HIS A 133 8.43 7.68 0.24
C HIS A 133 8.65 8.74 -0.86
N ALA A 134 9.87 9.26 -0.94
CA ALA A 134 10.28 10.30 -1.90
C ALA A 134 9.38 11.56 -1.89
N SER A 135 8.79 11.90 -0.74
CA SER A 135 7.82 13.00 -0.56
C SER A 135 6.58 12.85 -1.47
N SER A 136 6.19 11.63 -1.79
CA SER A 136 4.94 11.33 -2.48
C SER A 136 3.75 11.57 -1.55
N SER A 137 2.64 12.00 -2.12
CA SER A 137 1.35 12.09 -1.43
C SER A 137 0.47 10.86 -1.67
N THR A 138 0.99 9.88 -2.40
CA THR A 138 0.37 8.58 -2.61
C THR A 138 0.84 7.62 -1.53
N HIS A 139 -0.11 7.17 -0.71
CA HIS A 139 0.15 6.22 0.35
C HIS A 139 0.77 4.92 -0.19
N ASP A 140 1.82 4.44 0.45
CA ASP A 140 2.53 3.20 0.13
C ASP A 140 3.01 3.10 -1.34
N ILE A 141 3.36 4.23 -1.96
CA ILE A 141 3.77 4.27 -3.37
C ILE A 141 4.96 3.35 -3.68
N ASP A 142 5.82 3.08 -2.70
CA ASP A 142 6.96 2.17 -2.81
C ASP A 142 6.55 0.74 -3.17
N LYS A 143 5.30 0.32 -2.85
CA LYS A 143 4.76 -1.00 -3.25
C LYS A 143 4.66 -1.17 -4.76
N LEU A 144 4.70 -0.08 -5.53
CA LEU A 144 4.77 -0.12 -6.99
C LEU A 144 6.18 -0.42 -7.54
N ASP A 145 7.23 -0.52 -6.73
CA ASP A 145 8.50 -1.08 -7.25
C ASP A 145 8.26 -2.52 -7.72
N PRO A 146 8.68 -2.90 -8.94
CA PRO A 146 8.48 -4.26 -9.44
C PRO A 146 9.01 -5.34 -8.49
N ILE A 147 10.08 -5.08 -7.74
CA ILE A 147 10.64 -6.03 -6.76
C ILE A 147 9.74 -6.11 -5.53
N MET A 148 9.19 -4.98 -5.07
CA MET A 148 8.18 -4.97 -4.00
C MET A 148 6.96 -5.82 -4.40
N LEU A 149 6.45 -5.64 -5.62
CA LEU A 149 5.34 -6.44 -6.15
C LEU A 149 5.64 -7.94 -6.12
N VAL A 150 6.88 -8.37 -6.37
CA VAL A 150 7.28 -9.78 -6.22
C VAL A 150 7.15 -10.22 -4.76
N GLY A 151 7.77 -9.50 -3.83
CA GLY A 151 7.73 -9.86 -2.40
C GLY A 151 6.30 -9.98 -1.89
N TYR A 152 5.43 -9.01 -2.23
CA TYR A 152 4.00 -9.06 -1.89
C TYR A 152 3.27 -10.22 -2.56
N SER A 153 3.59 -10.55 -3.82
CA SER A 153 2.99 -11.71 -4.51
C SER A 153 3.40 -13.02 -3.84
N GLU A 154 4.69 -13.20 -3.51
CA GLU A 154 5.18 -14.40 -2.82
C GLU A 154 4.53 -14.56 -1.44
N ARG A 155 4.36 -13.47 -0.70
CA ARG A 155 3.72 -13.50 0.60
C ARG A 155 2.24 -13.81 0.54
N TRP A 156 1.48 -13.09 -0.29
CA TRP A 156 0.02 -13.08 -0.20
C TRP A 156 -0.66 -14.00 -1.22
N GLU A 157 -0.07 -14.19 -2.39
CA GLU A 157 -0.60 -15.09 -3.43
C GLU A 157 -0.06 -16.50 -3.24
N ASP A 158 1.27 -16.64 -3.08
CA ASP A 158 1.89 -17.96 -2.94
C ASP A 158 1.91 -18.47 -1.48
N ARG A 159 1.59 -17.60 -0.51
CA ARG A 159 1.60 -17.89 0.93
C ARG A 159 2.96 -18.37 1.44
N LYS A 160 4.04 -17.81 0.91
CA LYS A 160 5.42 -18.14 1.30
C LYS A 160 6.00 -17.03 2.15
N ASP A 161 6.89 -17.41 3.06
CA ASP A 161 7.63 -16.48 3.90
C ASP A 161 9.08 -16.47 3.44
N THR A 162 9.34 -15.73 2.37
CA THR A 162 10.62 -15.72 1.65
C THR A 162 11.56 -14.65 2.20
N ALA A 163 12.86 -14.84 2.04
CA ALA A 163 13.86 -13.84 2.39
C ALA A 163 13.65 -12.55 1.57
N LEU A 164 13.26 -12.67 0.29
CA LEU A 164 12.89 -11.52 -0.53
C LEU A 164 11.71 -10.74 0.07
N TRP A 165 10.66 -11.43 0.52
CA TRP A 165 9.54 -10.79 1.21
C TRP A 165 10.01 -10.02 2.46
N HIS A 166 10.86 -10.63 3.29
CA HIS A 166 11.38 -9.97 4.49
C HIS A 166 12.20 -8.72 4.16
N THR A 167 13.02 -8.75 3.10
CA THR A 167 13.73 -7.55 2.65
C THR A 167 12.77 -6.48 2.15
N CYS A 168 11.77 -6.83 1.34
CA CYS A 168 10.73 -5.89 0.90
C CYS A 168 9.97 -5.27 2.08
N LEU A 169 9.63 -6.08 3.08
CA LEU A 169 8.92 -5.64 4.28
C LEU A 169 9.77 -4.67 5.11
N ALA A 170 11.05 -4.96 5.30
CA ALA A 170 11.99 -4.09 6.00
C ALA A 170 12.15 -2.74 5.26
N SER A 171 12.33 -2.77 3.94
CA SER A 171 12.38 -1.55 3.12
C SER A 171 11.09 -0.74 3.28
N HIS A 172 9.92 -1.38 3.17
CA HIS A 172 8.63 -0.71 3.31
C HIS A 172 8.48 0.00 4.66
N TYR A 173 8.84 -0.68 5.76
CA TYR A 173 8.81 -0.11 7.10
C TYR A 173 9.80 1.02 7.31
N SER A 174 10.96 1.00 6.65
CA SER A 174 11.92 2.11 6.73
C SER A 174 11.52 3.36 5.95
N LEU A 175 10.66 3.20 4.94
CA LEU A 175 10.24 4.30 4.05
C LEU A 175 8.94 4.96 4.49
N ASN A 176 8.12 4.28 5.29
CA ASN A 176 6.78 4.71 5.66
C ASN A 176 6.67 4.88 7.18
N THR A 177 6.82 6.13 7.63
CA THR A 177 6.85 6.51 9.06
C THR A 177 5.61 6.13 9.86
N HIS A 178 4.46 5.98 9.20
CA HIS A 178 3.22 5.58 9.84
C HIS A 178 3.22 4.12 10.32
N HIS A 179 4.08 3.25 9.81
CA HIS A 179 4.17 1.87 10.31
C HIS A 179 4.80 1.83 11.69
N GLN A 180 4.17 1.08 12.60
CA GLN A 180 4.60 0.96 13.99
C GLN A 180 5.99 0.32 14.15
N GLN A 181 6.50 -0.41 13.13
CA GLN A 181 7.86 -0.94 13.10
C GLN A 181 8.92 0.09 12.68
N HIS A 182 8.50 1.27 12.19
CA HIS A 182 9.43 2.33 11.81
C HIS A 182 10.18 2.85 13.04
N GLU A 183 11.47 3.16 12.90
CA GLU A 183 12.35 3.57 14.01
C GLU A 183 11.83 4.80 14.79
N LEU A 184 11.11 5.69 14.11
CA LEU A 184 10.40 6.85 14.69
C LEU A 184 9.67 6.51 16.01
N TRP A 185 8.95 5.39 16.07
CA TRP A 185 8.16 5.01 17.24
C TRP A 185 9.02 4.56 18.43
N HIS A 186 10.25 4.15 18.16
CA HIS A 186 11.19 3.53 19.10
C HIS A 186 12.39 4.42 19.44
N ALA A 187 12.58 5.53 18.73
CA ALA A 187 13.64 6.50 18.98
C ALA A 187 13.54 7.11 20.39
N GLU A 188 14.63 7.69 20.89
CA GLU A 188 14.63 8.42 22.17
C GLU A 188 13.62 9.59 22.14
N ASP A 189 13.05 9.89 23.31
CA ASP A 189 12.03 10.93 23.41
C ASP A 189 12.61 12.33 23.12
N SER A 190 11.94 13.04 22.22
CA SER A 190 12.28 14.40 21.80
C SER A 190 11.02 15.10 21.26
N ASP A 191 11.02 16.43 21.28
CA ASP A 191 9.93 17.24 20.72
C ASP A 191 9.72 16.97 19.23
N ASP A 192 10.82 16.70 18.50
CA ASP A 192 10.78 16.34 17.10
C ASP A 192 10.10 14.98 16.87
N LYS A 193 10.42 13.96 17.69
CA LYS A 193 9.73 12.66 17.66
C LYS A 193 8.24 12.82 17.92
N GLU A 194 7.85 13.56 18.96
CA GLU A 194 6.43 13.73 19.28
C GLU A 194 5.68 14.36 18.09
N ARG A 195 6.24 15.41 17.48
CA ARG A 195 5.65 16.06 16.31
C ARG A 195 5.51 15.12 15.11
N GLU A 196 6.52 14.33 14.80
CA GLU A 196 6.46 13.41 13.65
C GLU A 196 5.49 12.23 13.92
N CYS A 197 5.48 11.67 15.13
CA CYS A 197 4.47 10.67 15.51
C CYS A 197 3.04 11.23 15.44
N TRP A 198 2.83 12.50 15.82
CA TRP A 198 1.53 13.17 15.66
C TRP A 198 1.05 13.26 14.22
N LYS A 199 1.98 13.46 13.26
CA LYS A 199 1.64 13.48 11.83
C LYS A 199 1.38 12.08 11.29
N ALA A 200 2.14 11.09 11.77
CA ALA A 200 2.10 9.71 11.30
C ALA A 200 0.88 8.92 11.83
N LEU A 201 0.40 9.24 13.03
CA LEU A 201 -0.70 8.49 13.69
C LEU A 201 -2.04 8.52 12.91
N PRO A 202 -2.51 9.66 12.37
CA PRO A 202 -3.69 9.69 11.52
C PRO A 202 -3.54 8.85 10.25
N GLU A 203 -2.35 8.84 9.63
CA GLU A 203 -2.07 7.99 8.47
C GLU A 203 -2.14 6.51 8.84
N LEU A 204 -1.59 6.12 9.99
CA LEU A 204 -1.69 4.74 10.48
C LEU A 204 -3.14 4.30 10.68
N LEU A 205 -3.96 5.13 11.34
CA LEU A 205 -5.39 4.83 11.51
C LEU A 205 -6.11 4.76 10.15
N CYS A 206 -5.77 5.66 9.22
CA CYS A 206 -6.33 5.68 7.87
C CYS A 206 -5.98 4.39 7.10
N ASP A 207 -4.72 3.93 7.16
CA ASP A 207 -4.27 2.67 6.56
C ASP A 207 -5.07 1.48 7.12
N LYS A 208 -5.14 1.33 8.44
CA LYS A 208 -5.84 0.18 9.05
C LYS A 208 -7.34 0.22 8.79
N SER A 209 -7.97 1.39 8.91
CA SER A 209 -9.41 1.55 8.68
C SER A 209 -9.76 1.34 7.20
N SER A 210 -8.91 1.78 6.27
CA SER A 210 -9.10 1.52 4.84
C SER A 210 -8.93 0.05 4.47
N ARG A 211 -8.02 -0.70 5.14
CA ARG A 211 -7.93 -2.15 5.01
C ARG A 211 -9.15 -2.88 5.56
N CYS A 212 -9.67 -2.49 6.72
CA CYS A 212 -10.92 -3.02 7.27
C CYS A 212 -12.09 -2.77 6.30
N LEU A 213 -12.20 -1.54 5.79
CA LEU A 213 -13.20 -1.17 4.79
C LEU A 213 -13.08 -2.02 3.51
N GLN A 214 -11.85 -2.26 3.03
CA GLN A 214 -11.57 -3.05 1.84
C GLN A 214 -11.88 -4.55 2.03
N LYS A 215 -11.40 -5.16 3.12
CA LYS A 215 -11.30 -6.62 3.26
C LYS A 215 -12.39 -7.23 4.14
N GLU A 216 -12.92 -6.47 5.09
CA GLU A 216 -13.87 -6.97 6.10
C GLU A 216 -15.28 -6.43 5.85
N LEU A 217 -15.39 -5.14 5.51
CA LEU A 217 -16.68 -4.45 5.36
C LEU A 217 -17.16 -4.35 3.92
N ASN A 218 -16.42 -4.90 2.94
CA ASN A 218 -16.79 -4.88 1.51
C ASN A 218 -17.19 -3.49 1.00
N GLY A 219 -16.46 -2.46 1.45
CA GLY A 219 -16.69 -1.07 1.09
C GLY A 219 -17.90 -0.39 1.72
N VAL A 220 -18.52 -0.98 2.74
CA VAL A 220 -19.58 -0.34 3.52
C VAL A 220 -18.98 0.57 4.59
N VAL A 221 -19.15 1.88 4.41
CA VAL A 221 -18.77 2.88 5.41
C VAL A 221 -19.71 2.77 6.61
N SER A 222 -19.15 2.53 7.80
CA SER A 222 -19.88 2.39 9.05
C SER A 222 -18.96 2.63 10.24
N PRO A 223 -19.49 2.86 11.46
CA PRO A 223 -18.66 3.00 12.66
C PRO A 223 -17.66 1.86 12.88
N ASP A 224 -18.01 0.65 12.43
CA ASP A 224 -17.19 -0.56 12.60
C ASP A 224 -15.82 -0.45 11.91
N MET A 225 -15.67 0.41 10.90
CA MET A 225 -14.41 0.59 10.17
C MET A 225 -13.30 1.20 11.03
N TRP A 226 -13.65 1.89 12.12
CA TRP A 226 -12.70 2.55 13.02
C TRP A 226 -12.22 1.62 14.13
N THR A 227 -12.59 0.34 14.11
CA THR A 227 -12.17 -0.62 15.13
C THR A 227 -10.64 -0.72 15.18
N VAL A 228 -10.05 -0.24 16.27
CA VAL A 228 -8.61 -0.34 16.53
C VAL A 228 -8.30 -1.79 16.92
N GLN A 229 -7.94 -2.60 15.94
CA GLN A 229 -7.46 -3.95 16.20
C GLN A 229 -6.04 -3.86 16.80
N THR A 230 -5.94 -4.00 18.13
CA THR A 230 -4.70 -3.80 18.91
C THR A 230 -3.50 -4.60 18.38
N GLN A 231 -3.74 -5.74 17.73
CA GLN A 231 -2.72 -6.53 17.03
C GLN A 231 -1.92 -5.73 15.99
N PHE A 232 -2.53 -4.76 15.30
CA PHE A 232 -1.85 -3.90 14.34
C PHE A 232 -1.03 -2.78 14.99
N TYR A 233 -1.16 -2.60 16.30
CA TYR A 233 -0.46 -1.60 17.08
C TYR A 233 0.51 -2.25 18.07
N LEU A 234 0.69 -3.58 18.01
CA LEU A 234 1.67 -4.29 18.83
C LEU A 234 3.07 -3.70 18.62
N GLY A 235 3.74 -3.40 19.73
CA GLY A 235 5.06 -2.75 19.76
C GLY A 235 5.01 -1.23 19.81
N MET A 236 3.86 -0.61 19.56
CA MET A 236 3.71 0.84 19.68
C MET A 236 3.62 1.25 21.17
N PRO A 237 4.29 2.33 21.60
CA PRO A 237 4.16 2.82 22.98
C PRO A 237 2.70 3.14 23.36
N GLU A 238 2.31 2.81 24.60
CA GLU A 238 0.92 2.89 25.09
C GLU A 238 0.28 4.28 24.91
N VAL A 239 1.06 5.35 25.09
CA VAL A 239 0.59 6.74 24.89
C VAL A 239 0.05 6.98 23.48
N TRP A 240 0.64 6.35 22.45
CA TRP A 240 0.18 6.47 21.07
C TRP A 240 -1.06 5.61 20.82
N LEU A 241 -1.16 4.46 21.50
CA LEU A 241 -2.31 3.58 21.41
C LEU A 241 -3.54 4.26 22.01
N ASP A 242 -3.40 4.92 23.15
CA ASP A 242 -4.47 5.71 23.77
C ASP A 242 -4.90 6.89 22.88
N ARG A 243 -3.96 7.50 22.17
CA ARG A 243 -4.26 8.61 21.24
C ARG A 243 -5.04 8.11 20.03
N VAL A 244 -4.63 7.00 19.41
CA VAL A 244 -5.33 6.46 18.23
C VAL A 244 -6.69 5.88 18.58
N THR A 245 -6.84 5.25 19.75
CA THR A 245 -8.14 4.77 20.26
C THR A 245 -9.14 5.91 20.41
N ARG A 246 -8.74 7.01 21.07
CA ARG A 246 -9.61 8.20 21.20
C ARG A 246 -9.97 8.82 19.86
N MET A 247 -9.03 8.87 18.92
CA MET A 247 -9.29 9.36 17.56
C MET A 247 -10.32 8.48 16.85
N ALA A 248 -10.17 7.16 16.95
CA ALA A 248 -11.09 6.20 16.36
C ALA A 248 -12.50 6.29 16.97
N GLU A 249 -12.62 6.42 18.29
CA GLU A 249 -13.90 6.62 18.99
C GLU A 249 -14.62 7.88 18.48
N GLN A 250 -13.91 9.01 18.38
CA GLN A 250 -14.46 10.26 17.85
C GLN A 250 -14.93 10.13 16.40
N LEU A 251 -14.19 9.38 15.57
CA LEU A 251 -14.57 9.13 14.18
C LEU A 251 -15.78 8.19 14.08
N ALA A 252 -15.87 7.19 14.95
CA ALA A 252 -17.01 6.28 15.03
C ALA A 252 -18.30 7.02 15.41
N GLU A 253 -18.26 7.91 16.39
CA GLU A 253 -19.41 8.75 16.78
C GLU A 253 -19.91 9.66 15.65
N ARG A 254 -18.99 10.12 14.78
CA ARG A 254 -19.30 11.02 13.66
C ARG A 254 -19.67 10.28 12.37
N THR A 255 -19.49 8.97 12.33
CA THR A 255 -19.80 8.14 11.15
C THR A 255 -21.25 7.67 11.24
N PRO A 256 -22.09 7.90 10.22
CA PRO A 256 -23.49 7.52 10.26
C PRO A 256 -23.69 6.04 10.57
N SER A 257 -24.53 5.73 11.56
CA SER A 257 -24.95 4.37 11.85
C SER A 257 -26.01 3.92 10.83
N ARG A 258 -25.63 3.05 9.89
CA ARG A 258 -26.50 2.15 9.11
C ARG A 258 -27.65 2.73 8.26
N GLU A 259 -27.83 4.05 8.11
CA GLU A 259 -28.84 4.57 7.18
C GLU A 259 -28.21 5.14 5.88
N SER A 260 -28.60 4.49 4.78
CA SER A 260 -28.09 4.64 3.39
C SER A 260 -26.73 3.97 3.17
N ASN A 261 -26.74 2.72 2.71
CA ASN A 261 -25.55 1.98 2.26
C ASN A 261 -24.79 2.77 1.17
N VAL A 262 -23.81 3.58 1.57
CA VAL A 262 -22.82 4.12 0.63
C VAL A 262 -21.82 3.01 0.38
N THR A 263 -22.14 2.11 -0.55
CA THR A 263 -21.17 1.13 -1.03
C THR A 263 -20.10 1.87 -1.83
N VAL A 264 -18.86 1.75 -1.39
CA VAL A 264 -17.69 2.13 -2.18
C VAL A 264 -17.48 1.05 -3.26
N THR A 265 -18.31 1.05 -4.31
CA THR A 265 -18.08 0.27 -5.55
C THR A 265 -16.96 0.88 -6.36
#